data_AF-A0A974T235-F1
#
_entry.id   AF-A0A974T235-F1
#
_cell.length_a   1.000
_cell.length_b   1.000
_cell.length_c   1.000
_cell.angle_alpha   90.00
_cell.angle_beta   90.00
_cell.angle_gamma   90.00
#
_symmetry.space_group_name_H-M   'P 1'
#
loop_
_entity.id
_entity.type
_entity.pdbx_description
1 polymer ?
#
loop_
_entity_poly.entity_id
_entity_poly.type
_entity_poly.pdbx_seq_one_letter_code
_entity_poly.pdbx_strand_id
1 'polypeptide(L)'
;MRHSIPTLHLTVRPVGRDRYAALLDSQELCRSSTPFFAAARQLLAQGRDPSTPLSMRHEGSAIVALRSTIGKAARLTIQESAKDSARIVRLRTAVANGEFTELSGHTLAAE
;
A
#
# COMPACT_ATOMS: atom_id res chain seq x y z
N MET A 1 -11.10 -28.34 -14.20
CA MET A 1 -10.01 -28.24 -13.21
C MET A 1 -10.06 -26.85 -12.60
N ARG A 2 -10.16 -26.70 -11.27
CA ARG A 2 -10.16 -25.39 -10.61
C ARG A 2 -8.72 -24.89 -10.51
N HIS A 3 -8.37 -23.80 -11.18
CA HIS A 3 -7.07 -23.16 -10.96
C HIS A 3 -7.07 -22.55 -9.56
N SER A 4 -6.17 -23.03 -8.69
CA SER A 4 -5.92 -22.37 -7.40
C SER A 4 -5.29 -21.01 -7.66
N ILE A 5 -5.91 -19.94 -7.16
CA ILE A 5 -5.35 -18.59 -7.29
C ILE A 5 -4.11 -18.51 -6.38
N PRO A 6 -2.90 -18.26 -6.93
CA PRO A 6 -1.69 -18.17 -6.13
C PRO A 6 -1.71 -16.92 -5.25
N THR A 7 -1.02 -16.99 -4.10
CA THR A 7 -0.84 -15.83 -3.23
C THR A 7 0.26 -14.94 -3.78
N LEU A 8 0.00 -13.64 -3.88
CA LEU A 8 1.01 -12.64 -4.20
C LEU A 8 1.76 -12.21 -2.94
N HIS A 9 3.08 -12.11 -3.03
CA HIS A 9 3.97 -11.78 -1.92
C HIS A 9 4.68 -10.46 -2.18
N LEU A 10 4.32 -9.42 -1.43
CA LEU A 10 5.01 -8.13 -1.44
C LEU A 10 6.22 -8.17 -0.50
N THR A 11 7.34 -7.65 -0.97
CA THR A 11 8.47 -7.30 -0.14
C THR A 11 8.50 -5.79 0.03
N VAL A 12 8.61 -5.31 1.28
CA VAL A 12 8.71 -3.87 1.56
C VAL A 12 10.04 -3.51 2.17
N ARG A 13 10.60 -2.38 1.75
CA ARG A 13 11.84 -1.82 2.30
C ARG A 13 11.72 -0.31 2.50
N PRO A 14 12.38 0.26 3.51
CA PRO A 14 12.43 1.71 3.67
C PRO A 14 13.22 2.35 2.52
N VAL A 15 12.75 3.48 2.02
CA VAL A 15 13.43 4.29 0.98
C VAL A 15 13.58 5.76 1.37
N GLY A 16 13.28 6.09 2.62
CA GLY A 16 13.37 7.42 3.21
C GLY A 16 12.58 7.50 4.51
N ARG A 17 12.51 8.70 5.09
CA ARG A 17 11.67 8.95 6.27
C ARG A 17 10.21 8.74 5.90
N ASP A 18 9.53 7.87 6.66
CA ASP A 18 8.12 7.53 6.51
C ASP A 18 7.69 7.09 5.09
N ARG A 19 8.61 6.47 4.34
CA ARG A 19 8.34 6.08 2.96
C ARG A 19 8.98 4.73 2.65
N TYR A 20 8.16 3.86 2.11
CA TYR A 20 8.51 2.48 1.82
C TYR A 20 8.27 2.18 0.34
N ALA A 21 9.19 1.44 -0.27
CA ALA A 21 8.95 0.84 -1.57
C ALA A 21 8.28 -0.52 -1.37
N ALA A 22 7.23 -0.80 -2.17
CA ALA A 22 6.61 -2.10 -2.26
C ALA A 22 7.06 -2.78 -3.55
N LEU A 23 7.61 -3.99 -3.43
CA LEU A 23 8.10 -4.78 -4.55
C LEU A 23 7.29 -6.07 -4.70
N LEU A 24 6.96 -6.42 -5.94
CA LEU A 24 6.43 -7.72 -6.32
C LEU A 24 7.43 -8.37 -7.27
N ASP A 25 7.90 -9.58 -6.96
CA ASP A 25 8.91 -10.29 -7.75
C ASP A 25 10.15 -9.43 -8.08
N SER A 26 10.61 -8.66 -7.08
CA SER A 26 11.72 -7.68 -7.18
C SER A 26 11.45 -6.45 -8.04
N GLN A 27 10.27 -6.31 -8.65
CA GLN A 27 9.87 -5.10 -9.35
C GLN A 27 9.13 -4.15 -8.40
N GLU A 28 9.58 -2.90 -8.33
CA GLU A 28 8.91 -1.86 -7.55
C GLU A 28 7.53 -1.54 -8.18
N LEU A 29 6.47 -1.68 -7.37
CA LEU A 29 5.10 -1.34 -7.76
C LEU A 29 4.73 0.10 -7.36
N CYS A 30 5.18 0.55 -6.19
CA CYS A 30 4.91 1.90 -5.69
C CYS A 30 5.81 2.28 -4.51
N ARG A 31 5.77 3.58 -4.17
CA ARG A 31 6.30 4.14 -2.93
C ARG A 31 5.17 4.79 -2.13
N SER A 32 5.09 4.50 -0.84
CA SER A 32 4.05 5.05 0.05
C SER A 32 4.44 4.91 1.51
N SER A 33 3.83 5.72 2.40
CA SER A 33 3.81 5.47 3.84
C SER A 33 2.92 4.25 4.20
N THR A 34 1.99 3.87 3.32
CA THR A 34 1.10 2.71 3.48
C THR A 34 1.26 1.68 2.34
N PRO A 35 2.45 1.07 2.18
CA PRO A 35 2.83 0.31 1.00
C PRO A 35 1.88 -0.86 0.69
N PHE A 36 1.38 -1.56 1.70
CA PHE A 36 0.46 -2.70 1.50
C PHE A 36 -0.82 -2.30 0.76
N PHE A 37 -1.46 -1.22 1.22
CA PHE A 37 -2.72 -0.76 0.65
C PHE A 37 -2.52 -0.04 -0.68
N ALA A 38 -1.43 0.72 -0.82
CA ALA A 38 -1.06 1.39 -2.07
C ALA A 38 -0.76 0.37 -3.18
N ALA A 39 0.02 -0.68 -2.88
CA ALA A 39 0.31 -1.76 -3.83
C ALA A 39 -0.96 -2.53 -4.22
N ALA A 40 -1.88 -2.80 -3.28
CA ALA A 40 -3.17 -3.42 -3.60
C ALA A 40 -3.98 -2.59 -4.61
N ARG A 41 -3.96 -1.25 -4.50
CA ARG A 41 -4.59 -0.37 -5.49
C ARG A 41 -3.93 -0.44 -6.86
N GLN A 42 -2.60 -0.45 -6.91
CA GLN A 42 -1.86 -0.61 -8.17
C GLN A 42 -2.17 -1.95 -8.84
N LEU A 43 -2.21 -3.04 -8.07
CA LEU A 43 -2.56 -4.36 -8.59
C LEU A 43 -3.99 -4.43 -9.13
N LEU A 44 -4.97 -3.79 -8.47
CA LEU A 44 -6.32 -3.66 -9.04
C LEU A 44 -6.33 -2.84 -10.33
N ALA A 45 -5.59 -1.72 -10.37
CA ALA A 45 -5.51 -0.88 -11.56
C ALA A 45 -4.89 -1.63 -12.75
N GLN A 46 -3.99 -2.58 -12.49
CA GLN A 46 -3.42 -3.49 -13.48
C GLN A 46 -4.37 -4.66 -13.87
N GLY A 47 -5.60 -4.69 -13.35
CA GLY A 47 -6.60 -5.72 -13.68
C GLY A 47 -6.45 -7.04 -12.93
N ARG A 48 -5.69 -7.09 -11.83
CA ARG A 48 -5.59 -8.31 -11.01
C ARG A 48 -6.92 -8.62 -10.33
N ASP A 49 -7.23 -9.91 -10.20
CA ASP A 49 -8.48 -10.37 -9.58
C ASP A 49 -8.57 -9.89 -8.11
N PRO A 50 -9.65 -9.17 -7.72
CA PRO A 50 -9.83 -8.69 -6.35
C PRO A 50 -9.83 -9.78 -5.26
N SER A 51 -10.14 -11.02 -5.62
CA SER A 51 -10.15 -12.19 -4.72
C SER A 51 -8.74 -12.78 -4.51
N THR A 52 -7.74 -12.35 -5.29
CA THR A 52 -6.36 -12.83 -5.18
C THR A 52 -5.81 -12.58 -3.76
N PRO A 53 -5.28 -13.61 -3.08
CA PRO A 53 -4.62 -13.43 -1.80
C PRO A 53 -3.36 -12.58 -1.94
N LEU A 54 -3.18 -11.62 -1.03
CA LEU A 54 -2.04 -10.71 -0.99
C LEU A 54 -1.42 -10.74 0.40
N SER A 55 -0.10 -10.88 0.45
CA SER A 55 0.67 -10.84 1.68
C SER A 55 1.84 -9.88 1.57
N MET A 56 2.37 -9.45 2.71
CA MET A 56 3.52 -8.56 2.78
C MET A 56 4.50 -9.00 3.85
N ARG A 57 5.79 -8.90 3.54
CA ARG A 57 6.90 -9.07 4.47
C ARG A 57 7.89 -7.92 4.31
N HIS A 58 8.68 -7.68 5.35
CA HIS A 58 9.82 -6.78 5.25
C HIS A 58 10.97 -7.46 4.48
N GLU A 59 11.76 -6.68 3.76
CA GLU A 59 12.99 -7.15 3.12
C GLU A 59 13.91 -7.84 4.14
N GLY A 60 14.48 -8.97 3.76
CA GLY A 60 15.30 -9.81 4.64
C GLY A 60 14.54 -10.60 5.71
N SER A 61 13.22 -10.43 5.85
CA SER A 61 12.41 -11.15 6.84
C SER A 61 11.56 -12.25 6.21
N ALA A 62 11.52 -13.42 6.85
CA ALA A 62 10.61 -14.50 6.47
C ALA A 62 9.18 -14.32 7.05
N ILE A 63 9.00 -13.38 7.98
CA ILE A 63 7.75 -13.19 8.70
C ILE A 63 6.77 -12.41 7.82
N VAL A 64 5.57 -12.98 7.63
CA VAL A 64 4.47 -12.26 6.99
C VAL A 64 3.89 -11.26 7.98
N ALA A 65 4.08 -9.97 7.68
CA ALA A 65 3.61 -8.85 8.49
C ALA A 65 2.10 -8.60 8.30
N LEU A 66 1.61 -8.67 7.06
CA LEU A 66 0.20 -8.44 6.72
C LEU A 66 -0.31 -9.46 5.69
N ARG A 67 -1.60 -9.81 5.77
CA ARG A 67 -2.33 -10.60 4.78
C ARG A 67 -3.74 -10.07 4.57
N SER A 68 -4.23 -10.16 3.33
CA SER A 68 -5.60 -9.83 2.92
C SER A 68 -5.88 -10.42 1.53
N THR A 69 -6.98 -10.00 0.90
CA THR A 69 -7.14 -10.05 -0.55
C THR A 69 -6.88 -8.67 -1.15
N ILE A 70 -6.54 -8.63 -2.45
CA ILE A 70 -6.29 -7.37 -3.17
C ILE A 70 -7.48 -6.41 -3.01
N GLY A 71 -8.70 -6.88 -3.28
CA GLY A 71 -9.91 -6.06 -3.23
C GLY A 71 -10.22 -5.48 -1.85
N LYS A 72 -10.00 -6.26 -0.79
CA LYS A 72 -10.19 -5.79 0.60
C LYS A 72 -9.11 -4.78 0.97
N ALA A 73 -7.84 -5.05 0.65
CA ALA A 73 -6.73 -4.16 0.97
C ALA A 73 -6.82 -2.81 0.24
N ALA A 74 -7.22 -2.81 -1.04
CA ALA A 74 -7.29 -1.59 -1.83
C ALA A 74 -8.26 -0.53 -1.28
N ARG A 75 -9.28 -0.96 -0.52
CA ARG A 75 -10.30 -0.09 0.12
C ARG A 75 -9.86 0.49 1.47
N LEU A 76 -8.66 0.15 1.95
CA LEU A 76 -8.18 0.51 3.27
C LEU A 76 -6.98 1.46 3.18
N THR A 77 -6.70 2.14 4.28
CA THR A 77 -5.49 2.94 4.51
C THR A 77 -5.20 2.98 6.01
N ILE A 78 -4.03 3.49 6.38
CA ILE A 78 -3.75 3.87 7.77
C ILE A 78 -4.13 5.33 7.97
N GLN A 79 -4.78 5.60 9.09
CA GLN A 79 -4.90 6.94 9.65
C GLN A 79 -3.98 7.01 10.87
N GLU A 80 -3.04 7.94 10.84
CA GLU A 80 -2.15 8.27 11.95
C GLU A 80 -2.46 9.69 12.41
N SER A 81 -2.48 9.90 13.73
CA SER A 81 -2.61 11.22 14.33
C SER A 81 -1.56 11.35 15.43
N ALA A 82 -1.13 12.57 15.75
CA ALA A 82 -0.14 12.77 16.82
C ALA A 82 -0.68 12.38 18.22
N LYS A 83 -2.01 12.26 18.37
CA LYS A 83 -2.68 11.99 19.65
C LYS A 83 -3.23 10.57 19.76
N ASP A 84 -3.44 9.88 18.63
CA ASP A 84 -4.04 8.56 18.56
C ASP A 84 -3.07 7.54 17.98
N SER A 85 -3.19 6.29 18.42
CA SER A 85 -2.50 5.16 17.79
C SER A 85 -2.94 5.01 16.32
N ALA A 86 -2.04 4.52 15.48
CA ALA A 86 -2.34 4.21 14.08
C ALA A 86 -3.53 3.23 13.96
N ARG A 87 -4.48 3.54 13.08
CA ARG A 87 -5.68 2.71 12.85
C ARG A 87 -5.84 2.41 11.38
N ILE A 88 -6.25 1.18 11.07
CA ILE A 88 -6.71 0.82 9.72
C ILE A 88 -8.12 1.39 9.54
N VAL A 89 -8.29 2.23 8.53
CA VAL A 89 -9.56 2.86 8.19
C VAL A 89 -9.92 2.63 6.73
N ARG A 90 -11.18 2.86 6.35
CA ARG A 90 -11.55 2.90 4.93
C ARG A 90 -10.89 4.11 4.26
N LEU A 91 -10.33 3.88 3.08
CA LEU A 91 -9.89 4.95 2.21
C LEU A 91 -11.13 5.77 1.81
N ARG A 92 -11.15 7.06 2.16
CA ARG A 92 -12.11 8.02 1.63
C ARG A 92 -11.49 8.65 0.40
N THR A 93 -12.01 8.32 -0.78
CA THR A 93 -11.67 9.07 -1.98
C THR A 93 -12.39 10.41 -1.89
N ALA A 94 -11.66 11.50 -1.63
CA ALA A 94 -12.17 12.82 -1.94
C ALA A 94 -12.16 12.93 -3.46
N VAL A 95 -13.34 12.98 -4.09
CA VAL A 95 -13.44 13.36 -5.50
C VAL A 95 -13.24 14.88 -5.53
N ALA A 96 -11.99 15.33 -5.43
CA ALA A 96 -11.64 16.71 -5.74
C ALA A 96 -11.46 16.78 -7.26
N ASN A 97 -12.50 17.22 -7.96
CA ASN A 97 -12.47 17.81 -9.30
C ASN A 97 -11.17 17.60 -10.11
N GLY A 98 -10.95 16.39 -10.65
CA GLY A 98 -9.98 16.13 -11.72
C GLY A 98 -8.49 16.48 -11.49
N GLU A 99 -8.09 17.05 -10.36
CA GLU A 99 -6.70 17.43 -10.09
C GLU A 99 -6.07 16.49 -9.07
N PHE A 100 -5.15 15.65 -9.57
CA PHE A 100 -4.31 14.78 -8.77
C PHE A 100 -3.18 15.60 -8.13
N THR A 101 -3.50 16.37 -7.09
CA THR A 101 -2.47 17.05 -6.31
C THR A 101 -1.95 16.10 -5.25
N GLU A 102 -0.74 15.54 -5.47
CA GLU A 102 0.04 14.93 -4.40
C GLU A 102 0.15 15.96 -3.26
N LEU A 103 -0.42 15.62 -2.09
CA LEU A 103 -0.23 16.38 -0.85
C LEU A 103 1.25 16.29 -0.45
N SER A 104 2.07 17.10 -1.10
CA SER A 104 3.45 17.37 -0.71
C SER A 104 3.41 18.24 0.54
N GLY A 105 3.30 17.61 1.69
CA GLY A 105 3.57 18.23 2.98
C GLY A 105 5.06 18.54 3.13
N HIS A 106 5.52 19.59 2.44
CA HIS A 106 6.79 20.24 2.72
C HIS A 106 6.63 21.75 2.52
N THR A 107 6.13 22.44 3.54
CA THR A 107 6.44 23.86 3.71
C THR A 107 7.90 23.92 4.15
N LEU A 108 8.78 24.38 3.25
CA LEU A 108 10.10 24.86 3.63
C LEU A 108 9.92 26.03 4.60
N ALA A 109 10.48 25.90 5.80
CA ALA A 109 10.89 27.07 6.56
C ALA A 109 12.08 27.69 5.81
N ALA A 110 11.86 28.88 5.24
CA ALA A 110 12.94 29.77 4.82
C ALA A 110 13.23 30.72 5.99
N GLU A 111 14.50 30.70 6.37
CA GLU A 111 15.34 31.75 7.00
C GLU A 111 14.75 32.61 8.12
#